data_AF-A0A5P3MTA1-F1
#
_entry.id   AF-A0A5P3MTA1-F1
#
_cell.length_a   1.000
_cell.length_b   1.000
_cell.length_c   1.000
_cell.angle_alpha   90.00
_cell.angle_beta   90.00
_cell.angle_gamma   90.00
#
_symmetry.space_group_name_H-M   'P 1'
#
loop_
_entity.id
_entity.type
_entity.pdbx_description
1 polymer ?
#
loop_
_entity_poly.entity_id
_entity_poly.type
_entity_poly.pdbx_seq_one_letter_code
_entity_poly.pdbx_strand_id
1 'polypeptide(L)' 'MSKSYKTTPICGYTNAKSEKEDKRFANRKFRRCTRQLLKAGKEPPQNIRSVSNVYDFDKDGRQYFSALKYPHLLRK' A
#
# COMPACT_ATOMS: atom_id res chain seq x y z
N MET A 1 -5.33 24.84 -0.68
CA MET A 1 -5.48 23.42 -1.08
C MET A 1 -6.95 23.17 -1.39
N SER A 2 -7.33 23.18 -2.67
CA SER A 2 -8.70 22.87 -3.10
C SER A 2 -9.04 21.43 -2.70
N LYS A 3 -10.31 21.17 -2.38
CA LYS A 3 -10.80 19.82 -2.03
C LYS A 3 -10.65 18.93 -3.27
N SER A 4 -9.63 18.07 -3.28
CA SER A 4 -9.40 17.12 -4.37
C SER A 4 -10.41 15.98 -4.28
N TYR A 5 -11.17 15.79 -5.36
CA TYR A 5 -12.10 14.67 -5.51
C TYR A 5 -11.55 13.65 -6.50
N LYS A 6 -11.81 12.38 -6.24
CA LYS A 6 -11.60 11.30 -7.20
C LYS A 6 -12.63 11.48 -8.33
N THR A 7 -12.22 11.34 -9.58
CA THR A 7 -13.12 11.34 -10.73
C THR A 7 -13.78 9.97 -10.92
N THR A 8 -13.06 8.91 -10.57
CA THR A 8 -13.54 7.52 -10.65
C THR A 8 -14.10 7.06 -9.30
N PRO A 9 -15.35 6.58 -9.26
CA PRO A 9 -15.98 6.12 -8.03
C PRO A 9 -15.55 4.69 -7.68
N ILE A 10 -14.26 4.54 -7.34
CA ILE A 10 -13.66 3.25 -6.95
C ILE A 10 -13.13 3.35 -5.53
N CYS A 11 -13.43 2.34 -4.70
CA CYS A 11 -12.86 2.17 -3.36
C CYS A 11 -12.39 0.72 -3.15
N GLY A 12 -11.73 0.46 -2.01
CA GLY A 12 -11.35 -0.92 -1.64
C GLY A 12 -12.52 -1.68 -1.03
N TYR A 13 -12.42 -3.01 -0.95
CA TYR A 13 -13.41 -3.82 -0.21
C TYR A 13 -13.19 -3.74 1.30
N THR A 14 -11.92 -3.74 1.70
CA THR A 14 -11.50 -3.68 3.10
C THR A 14 -11.77 -2.29 3.71
N ASN A 15 -11.99 -2.25 5.02
CA ASN A 15 -12.11 -1.00 5.78
C ASN A 15 -10.79 -0.22 5.93
N ALA A 16 -9.67 -0.79 5.48
CA ALA A 16 -8.37 -0.13 5.47
C ALA A 16 -8.39 1.14 4.59
N LYS A 17 -8.15 2.30 5.22
CA LYS A 17 -8.18 3.61 4.55
C LYS A 17 -7.03 3.76 3.54
N SER A 18 -5.86 3.19 3.83
CA SER A 18 -4.65 3.36 3.03
C SER A 18 -3.65 2.23 3.25
N GLU A 19 -2.89 1.88 2.19
CA GLU A 19 -1.74 0.96 2.24
C GLU A 19 -0.43 1.65 2.61
N LYS A 20 -0.49 2.92 3.04
CA LYS A 20 0.71 3.74 3.26
C LYS A 20 1.60 3.14 4.34
N GLU A 21 1.01 2.58 5.39
CA GLU A 21 1.74 1.98 6.50
C GLU A 21 2.39 0.66 6.10
N ASP A 22 1.66 -0.23 5.45
CA ASP A 22 2.20 -1.49 4.92
C ASP A 22 3.39 -1.26 4.01
N LYS A 23 3.26 -0.32 3.06
CA LYS A 23 4.36 0.07 2.16
C LYS A 23 5.56 0.61 2.93
N ARG A 24 5.34 1.38 4.01
CA ARG A 24 6.43 1.85 4.88
C ARG A 24 7.10 0.69 5.60
N PHE A 25 6.34 -0.25 6.15
CA PHE A 25 6.88 -1.43 6.83
C PHE A 25 7.69 -2.31 5.88
N ALA A 26 7.15 -2.64 4.71
CA ALA A 26 7.84 -3.41 3.67
C ALA A 26 9.19 -2.76 3.28
N ASN A 27 9.20 -1.45 3.04
CA ASN A 27 10.44 -0.72 2.73
C ASN A 27 11.43 -0.68 3.89
N ARG A 28 10.96 -0.52 5.14
CA ARG A 28 11.83 -0.58 6.33
C ARG A 28 12.46 -1.95 6.48
N LYS A 29 11.68 -3.02 6.30
CA LYS A 29 12.15 -4.40 6.36
C LYS A 29 13.19 -4.67 5.28
N PHE A 30 12.93 -4.30 4.03
CA PHE A 30 13.88 -4.40 2.93
C PHE A 30 15.22 -3.75 3.26
N ARG A 31 15.21 -2.47 3.66
CA ARG A 31 16.43 -1.74 4.02
C ARG A 31 17.19 -2.39 5.18
N ARG A 32 16.48 -2.93 6.18
CA ARG A 32 17.11 -3.64 7.30
C ARG A 32 17.80 -4.92 6.83
N CYS A 33 17.11 -5.75 6.04
CA CYS A 33 17.65 -6.99 5.50
C CYS A 33 18.88 -6.72 4.60
N THR A 34 18.78 -5.74 3.69
CA THR A 34 19.90 -5.31 2.84
C THR A 34 21.13 -4.95 3.66
N ARG A 35 21.00 -4.11 4.70
CA ARG A 35 22.14 -3.73 5.55
C ARG A 35 22.74 -4.92 6.29
N GLN A 36 21.93 -5.87 6.74
CA GLN A 36 22.41 -7.06 7.44
C GLN A 36 23.17 -8.00 6.51
N LEU A 37 22.67 -8.23 5.28
CA LEU A 37 23.34 -9.10 4.31
C LEU A 37 24.64 -8.49 3.80
N LEU A 38 24.66 -7.18 3.50
CA LEU A 38 25.90 -6.48 3.12
C LEU A 38 26.96 -6.57 4.21
N LYS A 39 26.59 -6.40 5.48
CA LYS A 39 27.53 -6.57 6.62
C LYS A 39 28.05 -8.00 6.74
N ALA A 40 27.28 -8.98 6.31
CA ALA A 40 27.67 -10.39 6.31
C ALA A 40 28.41 -10.82 5.03
N GLY A 41 28.71 -9.90 4.10
CA GLY A 41 29.34 -10.21 2.82
C GLY A 41 28.44 -11.02 1.87
N LYS A 42 27.12 -10.97 2.06
CA LYS A 42 26.12 -11.68 1.25
C LYS A 42 25.39 -10.73 0.30
N GLU A 43 24.90 -11.29 -0.79
CA GLU A 43 24.09 -10.55 -1.76
C GLU A 43 22.79 -10.01 -1.14
N PRO A 44 22.44 -8.74 -1.38
CA PRO A 44 21.22 -8.15 -0.88
C PRO A 44 19.97 -8.64 -1.64
N PRO A 45 18.77 -8.54 -1.05
CA PRO A 45 17.54 -8.83 -1.76
C PRO A 45 17.37 -7.91 -2.98
N GLN A 46 17.04 -8.50 -4.13
CA GLN A 46 16.91 -7.77 -5.41
C GLN A 46 15.63 -6.91 -5.47
N ASN A 47 14.57 -7.32 -4.76
CA ASN A 47 13.28 -6.62 -4.78
C ASN A 47 12.60 -6.65 -3.40
N ILE A 48 11.65 -5.73 -3.19
CA ILE A 48 10.87 -5.67 -1.94
C ILE A 48 10.02 -6.93 -1.74
N ARG A 49 9.59 -7.57 -2.84
CA ARG A 49 8.78 -8.80 -2.79
C ARG A 49 9.50 -10.00 -2.18
N SER A 50 10.83 -10.02 -2.20
CA SER A 50 11.63 -11.05 -1.55
C SER A 50 11.55 -11.04 -0.02
N VAL A 51 11.13 -9.92 0.57
CA VAL A 51 11.02 -9.76 2.03
C VAL A 51 9.61 -9.46 2.53
N SER A 52 8.68 -9.10 1.64
CA SER A 52 7.29 -8.78 1.99
C SER A 52 6.33 -9.27 0.92
N ASN A 53 5.20 -9.83 1.34
CA ASN A 53 4.12 -10.21 0.45
C ASN A 53 3.06 -9.11 0.39
N VAL A 54 2.51 -8.86 -0.81
CA VAL A 54 1.45 -7.85 -1.01
C VAL A 54 0.11 -8.36 -0.49
N TYR A 55 -0.10 -9.68 -0.46
CA TYR A 55 -1.32 -10.28 0.09
C TYR A 55 -1.43 -10.15 1.63
N ASP A 56 -0.34 -9.78 2.31
CA ASP A 56 -0.33 -9.52 3.75
C ASP A 56 -0.74 -8.07 4.09
N PHE A 57 -1.08 -7.25 3.08
CA PHE A 57 -1.40 -5.84 3.30
C PHE A 57 -2.85 -5.69 3.74
N ASP A 58 -3.12 -4.67 4.57
CA ASP A 58 -4.45 -4.45 5.16
C ASP A 58 -5.53 -4.14 4.12
N LYS A 59 -5.13 -3.67 2.93
CA LYS A 59 -6.04 -3.30 1.86
C LYS A 59 -6.10 -4.37 0.79
N ASP A 60 -7.32 -4.76 0.44
CA ASP A 60 -7.55 -5.73 -0.62
C ASP A 60 -8.78 -5.39 -1.48
N GLY A 61 -8.69 -5.84 -2.73
CA GLY A 61 -9.67 -5.71 -3.79
C GLY A 61 -10.15 -4.29 -4.08
N ARG A 62 -11.05 -4.17 -5.06
CA ARG A 62 -11.64 -2.89 -5.48
C ARG A 62 -13.08 -3.10 -5.91
N GLN A 63 -13.90 -2.11 -5.60
CA GLN A 63 -15.28 -2.03 -6.07
C GLN A 63 -15.60 -0.65 -6.62
N TYR A 64 -16.52 -0.65 -7.58
CA TYR A 64 -17.21 0.54 -8.01
C TYR A 64 -18.37 0.85 -7.05
N PHE A 65 -18.61 2.12 -6.78
CA PHE A 65 -19.76 2.57 -5.99
C PHE A 65 -20.55 3.63 -6.76
N SER A 66 -21.82 3.82 -6.39
CA SER A 66 -22.62 4.92 -6.95
C SER A 66 -22.20 6.25 -6.32
N ALA A 67 -21.61 7.14 -7.12
CA ALA A 67 -21.21 8.48 -6.71
C ALA A 67 -22.39 9.33 -6.19
N LEU A 68 -23.59 9.14 -6.78
CA LEU A 68 -24.80 9.84 -6.37
C LEU A 68 -25.25 9.41 -4.96
N LYS A 69 -25.13 8.12 -4.65
CA LYS A 69 -25.54 7.56 -3.35
C LYS A 69 -24.48 7.78 -2.25
N TYR A 70 -23.20 7.76 -2.61
CA TYR A 70 -22.08 7.86 -1.67
C TYR A 70 -21.03 8.92 -2.09
N PRO A 71 -21.41 10.20 -2.21
CA PRO A 71 -20.50 11.24 -2.70
C PRO A 71 -19.29 11.48 -1.79
N HIS A 72 -19.42 11.18 -0.49
CA HIS A 72 -18.34 11.35 0.48
C HIS A 72 -17.15 10.40 0.21
N LEU A 73 -17.35 9.26 -0.45
CA LEU A 73 -16.28 8.30 -0.77
C LEU A 73 -15.37 8.79 -1.91
N LEU A 74 -15.83 9.76 -2.71
CA LEU A 74 -15.00 10.44 -3.72
C LEU A 74 -13.98 11.38 -3.08
N ARG A 75 -14.15 11.71 -1.80
CA ARG A 75 -13.18 12.52 -1.07
C ARG A 75 -11.89 11.73 -0.84
N LYS A 76 -10.76 12.40 -1.00
CA LYS A 76 -9.41 11.85 -0.86
C LYS A 76 -8.86 12.02 0.54
#